data_AF-A0A679I7X1-F1
#
_entry.id   AF-A0A679I7X1-F1
#
_cell.length_a   1.000
_cell.length_b   1.000
_cell.length_c   1.000
_cell.angle_alpha   90.00
_cell.angle_beta   90.00
_cell.angle_gamma   90.00
#
_symmetry.space_group_name_H-M   'P 1'
#
loop_
_entity.id
_entity.type
_entity.pdbx_description
1 polymer ?
#
loop_
_entity_poly.entity_id
_entity_poly.type
_entity_poly.pdbx_seq_one_letter_code
_entity_poly.pdbx_strand_id
1 'polypeptide(L)'
;MKEALDKIKAAELKNEALQKKLQKDLQEYTEQKETELRLLQDSLKTKRQQKTDAAEKIAKAALKSEKETLLAAAKEEEATFTALYKERHEKVATFIIERVLETYGS
;
A
#
# COMPACT_ATOMS: atom_id res chain seq x y z
N MET A 1 -14.56 -14.87 -75.68
CA MET A 1 -14.17 -13.58 -75.03
C MET A 1 -15.22 -13.07 -74.04
N LYS A 2 -16.50 -12.95 -74.42
CA LYS A 2 -17.56 -12.43 -73.53
C LYS A 2 -17.71 -13.22 -72.22
N GLU A 3 -17.77 -14.55 -72.29
CA GLU A 3 -17.84 -15.42 -71.10
C GLU A 3 -16.60 -15.32 -70.18
N ALA A 4 -15.42 -15.02 -70.73
CA ALA A 4 -14.21 -14.83 -69.94
C ALA A 4 -14.26 -13.49 -69.18
N LEU A 5 -14.75 -12.43 -69.82
CA LEU A 5 -14.95 -11.13 -69.19
C LEU A 5 -16.01 -11.19 -68.08
N ASP A 6 -17.11 -11.94 -68.29
CA ASP A 6 -18.14 -12.12 -67.27
C ASP A 6 -17.62 -12.88 -66.04
N LYS A 7 -16.79 -13.90 -66.25
CA LYS A 7 -16.11 -14.63 -65.16
C LYS A 7 -15.12 -13.74 -64.39
N ILE A 8 -14.35 -12.89 -65.10
CA ILE A 8 -13.43 -11.93 -64.47
C ILE A 8 -14.21 -10.94 -63.60
N LYS A 9 -15.29 -10.36 -64.14
CA LYS A 9 -16.13 -9.41 -63.40
C LYS A 9 -16.77 -10.02 -62.15
N ALA A 10 -17.22 -11.27 -62.24
CA ALA A 10 -17.75 -12.00 -61.08
C ALA A 10 -16.67 -12.27 -60.02
N ALA A 11 -15.44 -12.59 -60.44
CA ALA A 11 -14.31 -12.77 -59.52
C ALA A 11 -13.90 -11.47 -58.84
N GLU A 12 -13.90 -10.33 -59.56
CA GLU A 12 -13.61 -9.01 -59.02
C GLU A 12 -14.63 -8.59 -57.96
N LEU A 13 -15.93 -8.73 -58.25
CA LEU A 13 -16.99 -8.43 -57.29
C LEU A 13 -16.89 -9.30 -56.03
N LYS A 14 -16.55 -10.59 -56.20
CA LYS A 14 -16.33 -11.49 -55.06
C LYS A 14 -15.11 -11.07 -54.24
N ASN A 15 -14.03 -10.64 -54.88
CA ASN A 15 -12.83 -10.16 -54.20
C ASN A 15 -13.11 -8.86 -53.42
N GLU A 16 -13.85 -7.93 -54.02
CA GLU A 16 -14.25 -6.69 -53.36
C GLU A 16 -15.14 -6.97 -52.13
N ALA A 17 -16.08 -7.92 -52.25
CA ALA A 17 -16.92 -8.34 -51.12
C ALA A 17 -16.09 -8.98 -49.99
N LEU A 18 -15.11 -9.83 -50.34
CA LEU A 18 -14.20 -10.43 -49.37
C LEU A 18 -13.30 -9.40 -48.69
N GLN A 19 -12.81 -8.41 -49.42
CA GLN A 19 -12.01 -7.31 -48.86
C GLN A 19 -12.82 -6.47 -47.88
N LYS A 20 -14.05 -6.09 -48.25
CA LYS A 20 -14.94 -5.34 -47.34
C LYS A 20 -15.27 -6.13 -46.09
N LYS A 21 -15.52 -7.44 -46.23
CA LYS A 21 -15.75 -8.32 -45.08
C LYS A 21 -14.53 -8.39 -44.17
N LEU A 22 -13.34 -8.60 -44.74
CA LEU A 22 -12.10 -8.66 -43.96
C LEU A 22 -11.82 -7.35 -43.23
N GLN A 23 -12.07 -6.19 -43.86
CA GLN A 23 -11.93 -4.89 -43.20
C GLN A 23 -12.87 -4.75 -42.00
N LYS A 24 -14.13 -5.18 -42.14
CA LYS A 24 -15.11 -5.18 -41.04
C LYS A 24 -14.67 -6.11 -39.91
N ASP A 25 -14.26 -7.34 -40.23
CA ASP A 25 -13.80 -8.32 -39.25
C ASP A 25 -12.56 -7.81 -38.49
N LEU A 26 -11.64 -7.12 -39.17
CA LEU A 26 -10.46 -6.50 -38.54
C LEU A 26 -10.82 -5.32 -37.63
N GLN A 27 -11.80 -4.49 -38.04
CA GLN A 27 -12.29 -3.40 -37.20
C GLN A 27 -12.95 -3.94 -35.93
N GLU A 28 -13.86 -4.91 -36.06
CA GLU A 28 -14.51 -5.54 -34.92
C GLU A 28 -13.50 -6.22 -33.98
N TYR A 29 -12.51 -6.92 -34.53
CA TYR A 29 -11.44 -7.52 -33.73
C TYR A 29 -10.61 -6.47 -32.98
N THR A 30 -10.31 -5.33 -33.62
CA THR A 30 -9.56 -4.24 -32.99
C THR A 30 -10.35 -3.63 -31.84
N GLU A 31 -11.63 -3.31 -32.05
CA GLU A 31 -12.52 -2.77 -31.02
C GLU A 31 -12.67 -3.73 -29.82
N GLN A 32 -12.79 -5.03 -30.10
CA GLN A 32 -12.82 -6.06 -29.06
C GLN A 32 -11.53 -6.06 -28.24
N LYS A 33 -10.37 -6.03 -28.90
CA LYS A 33 -9.07 -6.03 -28.21
C LYS A 33 -8.81 -4.75 -27.42
N GLU A 34 -9.23 -3.60 -27.93
CA GLU A 34 -9.16 -2.34 -27.19
C GLU A 34 -10.03 -2.38 -25.93
N THR A 35 -11.23 -2.96 -26.04
CA THR A 35 -12.13 -3.14 -24.90
C THR A 35 -11.53 -4.10 -23.85
N GLU A 36 -11.01 -5.25 -24.28
CA GLU A 36 -10.31 -6.19 -23.40
C GLU A 36 -9.12 -5.54 -22.68
N LEU A 37 -8.30 -4.76 -23.42
CA LEU A 37 -7.17 -4.04 -22.86
C LEU A 37 -7.61 -3.01 -21.81
N ARG A 38 -8.68 -2.26 -22.08
CA ARG A 38 -9.23 -1.29 -21.15
C ARG A 38 -9.73 -1.95 -19.87
N LEU A 39 -10.49 -3.05 -19.99
CA LEU A 39 -10.97 -3.83 -18.85
C LEU A 39 -9.80 -4.39 -18.01
N LEU A 40 -8.74 -4.86 -18.67
CA LEU A 40 -7.55 -5.35 -18.00
C LEU A 40 -6.83 -4.22 -17.24
N GLN A 41 -6.67 -3.05 -17.87
CA GLN A 41 -6.05 -1.88 -17.24
C GLN A 41 -6.85 -1.39 -16.02
N ASP A 42 -8.18 -1.33 -16.13
CA ASP A 42 -9.06 -0.92 -15.03
C ASP A 42 -9.03 -1.94 -13.88
N SER A 43 -8.99 -3.23 -14.20
CA SER A 43 -8.82 -4.31 -13.22
C SER A 43 -7.48 -4.20 -12.48
N LEU A 44 -6.38 -3.97 -13.21
CA LEU A 44 -5.04 -3.80 -12.63
C LEU A 44 -4.95 -2.54 -11.77
N LYS A 45 -5.59 -1.44 -12.19
CA LYS A 45 -5.67 -0.21 -11.41
C LYS A 45 -6.40 -0.45 -10.09
N THR A 46 -7.54 -1.14 -10.14
CA THR A 46 -8.32 -1.50 -8.94
C THR A 46 -7.54 -2.41 -8.00
N LYS A 47 -6.90 -3.46 -8.52
CA LYS A 47 -6.05 -4.38 -7.73
C LYS A 47 -4.89 -3.66 -7.06
N ARG A 48 -4.25 -2.72 -7.77
CA ARG A 48 -3.17 -1.90 -7.22
C ARG A 48 -3.68 -1.03 -6.07
N GLN A 49 -4.82 -0.35 -6.24
CA GLN A 49 -5.42 0.45 -5.18
C GLN A 49 -5.76 -0.38 -3.94
N GLN A 50 -6.37 -1.56 -4.14
CA GLN A 50 -6.70 -2.46 -3.02
C GLN A 50 -5.44 -2.91 -2.26
N LYS A 51 -4.35 -3.20 -2.98
CA LYS A 51 -3.07 -3.57 -2.37
C LYS A 51 -2.45 -2.42 -1.60
N THR A 52 -2.48 -1.20 -2.13
CA THR A 52 -1.95 -0.02 -1.43
C THR A 52 -2.75 0.28 -0.18
N ASP A 53 -4.09 0.23 -0.26
CA ASP A 53 -4.97 0.50 0.88
C ASP A 53 -4.78 -0.55 1.99
N ALA A 54 -4.62 -1.82 1.61
CA ALA A 54 -4.34 -2.90 2.55
C ALA A 54 -2.97 -2.72 3.24
N ALA A 55 -1.93 -2.39 2.47
CA ALA A 55 -0.60 -2.13 3.01
C ALA A 55 -0.60 -0.93 3.96
N GLU A 56 -1.29 0.15 3.61
CA GLU A 56 -1.41 1.33 4.46
C GLU A 56 -2.14 1.03 5.77
N LYS A 57 -3.22 0.24 5.73
CA LYS A 57 -3.92 -0.21 6.95
C LYS A 57 -3.00 -1.04 7.85
N ILE A 58 -2.24 -1.97 7.27
CA ILE A 58 -1.28 -2.79 8.02
C ILE A 58 -0.21 -1.90 8.66
N ALA A 59 0.38 -0.98 7.90
CA ALA A 59 1.39 -0.05 8.39
C ALA A 59 0.85 0.84 9.53
N LYS A 60 -0.37 1.37 9.39
CA LYS A 60 -1.03 2.16 10.44
C LYS A 60 -1.29 1.34 11.71
N ALA A 61 -1.72 0.09 11.57
CA ALA A 61 -1.93 -0.80 12.72
C ALA A 61 -0.60 -1.13 13.42
N ALA A 62 0.45 -1.46 12.67
CA ALA A 62 1.78 -1.73 13.20
C ALA A 62 2.35 -0.51 13.95
N LEU A 63 2.27 0.68 13.35
CA LEU A 63 2.75 1.92 13.96
C LEU A 63 1.96 2.28 15.23
N LYS A 64 0.65 2.03 15.26
CA LYS A 64 -0.15 2.22 16.47
C LYS A 64 0.29 1.26 17.58
N SER A 65 0.49 -0.01 17.25
CA SER A 65 0.97 -1.02 18.21
C SER A 65 2.35 -0.66 18.74
N GLU A 66 3.29 -0.28 17.88
CA GLU A 66 4.64 0.12 18.28
C GLU A 66 4.61 1.34 19.20
N LYS A 67 3.80 2.34 18.87
CA LYS A 67 3.60 3.51 19.73
C LYS A 67 3.07 3.12 21.11
N GLU A 68 2.09 2.23 21.19
CA GLU A 68 1.54 1.76 22.46
C GLU A 68 2.59 1.00 23.29
N THR A 69 3.40 0.15 22.65
CA THR A 69 4.52 -0.53 23.30
C THR A 69 5.56 0.44 23.84
N LEU A 70 5.98 1.42 23.04
CA LEU A 70 6.96 2.42 23.46
C LEU A 70 6.44 3.30 24.60
N LEU A 71 5.16 3.69 24.57
CA LEU A 71 4.54 4.44 25.65
C LEU A 71 4.44 3.62 26.94
N ALA A 72 4.17 2.31 26.85
CA ALA A 72 4.16 1.44 28.02
C ALA A 72 5.56 1.31 28.62
N ALA A 73 6.58 1.09 27.79
CA ALA A 73 7.97 1.01 28.23
C ALA A 73 8.44 2.32 28.88
N ALA A 74 8.13 3.47 28.28
CA ALA A 74 8.48 4.78 28.84
C ALA A 74 7.84 5.02 30.21
N LYS A 75 6.57 4.61 30.40
CA LYS A 75 5.89 4.72 31.71
C LYS A 75 6.52 3.81 32.76
N GLU A 76 6.92 2.61 32.38
CA GLU A 76 7.59 1.67 33.28
C GLU A 76 8.98 2.20 33.69
N GLU A 77 9.73 2.75 32.74
CA GLU A 77 11.02 3.37 32.99
C GLU A 77 10.91 4.58 33.90
N GLU A 78 9.92 5.46 33.67
CA GLU A 78 9.65 6.62 34.54
C GLU A 78 9.27 6.20 35.96
N ALA A 79 8.41 5.17 36.10
CA ALA A 79 8.03 4.64 37.40
C ALA A 79 9.24 4.05 38.14
N THR A 80 10.08 3.29 37.44
CA THR A 80 11.30 2.69 37.99
C THR A 80 12.29 3.77 38.41
N PHE A 81 12.52 4.76 37.57
CA PHE A 81 13.40 5.89 37.87
C PHE A 81 12.89 6.66 39.10
N THR A 82 11.58 6.94 39.16
CA THR A 82 10.98 7.66 40.28
C THR A 82 11.12 6.90 41.60
N ALA A 83 10.94 5.57 41.58
CA ALA A 83 11.12 4.72 42.75
C ALA A 83 12.58 4.76 43.24
N LEU A 84 13.54 4.55 42.34
CA LEU A 84 14.97 4.61 42.65
C LEU A 84 15.41 6.00 43.14
N TYR A 85 14.86 7.06 42.55
CA TYR A 85 15.13 8.43 42.97
C TYR A 85 14.68 8.66 44.41
N LYS A 86 13.43 8.29 44.75
CA LYS A 86 12.90 8.43 46.12
C LYS A 86 13.74 7.65 47.13
N GLU A 87 14.05 6.39 46.83
CA GLU A 87 14.86 5.55 47.71
C GLU A 87 16.25 6.17 47.98
N ARG A 88 16.91 6.65 46.93
CA ARG A 88 18.23 7.30 47.07
C ARG A 88 18.12 8.64 47.78
N HIS A 89 17.08 9.41 47.51
CA HIS A 89 16.88 10.71 48.13
C HIS A 89 16.68 10.58 49.64
N GLU A 90 15.86 9.63 50.09
CA GLU A 90 15.65 9.33 51.51
C GLU A 90 16.98 8.96 52.19
N LYS A 91 17.76 8.04 51.60
CA LYS A 91 19.08 7.66 52.12
C LYS A 91 20.02 8.84 52.27
N VAL A 92 20.10 9.70 51.25
CA VAL A 92 20.95 10.90 51.28
C VAL A 92 20.45 11.90 52.32
N ALA A 93 19.13 12.12 52.43
CA ALA A 93 18.55 13.02 53.42
C ALA A 93 18.85 12.54 54.85
N THR A 94 18.66 11.26 55.14
CA THR A 94 19.00 10.66 56.44
C THR A 94 20.49 10.82 56.75
N PHE A 95 21.37 10.51 55.80
CA PHE A 95 22.82 10.70 55.98
C PHE A 95 23.19 12.16 56.29
N ILE A 96 22.58 13.13 55.59
CA ILE A 96 22.81 14.56 55.86
C ILE A 96 22.34 14.92 57.27
N ILE A 97 21.15 14.45 57.70
CA ILE A 97 20.61 14.73 59.03
C ILE A 97 21.54 14.14 60.11
N GLU A 98 21.96 12.90 59.97
CA GLU A 98 22.90 12.24 60.88
C GLU A 98 24.20 13.05 60.99
N ARG A 99 24.77 13.45 59.85
CA ARG A 99 25.99 14.27 59.79
C ARG A 99 25.82 15.63 60.48
N VAL A 100 24.68 16.28 60.30
CA VAL A 100 24.38 17.58 60.93
C VAL A 100 24.24 17.41 62.45
N LEU A 101 23.57 16.37 62.92
CA LEU A 101 23.45 16.05 64.35
C LEU A 101 24.83 15.75 64.97
N GLU A 102 25.69 15.00 64.30
CA GLU A 102 27.06 14.76 64.75
C GLU A 102 27.90 16.05 64.83
N THR A 103 27.70 16.97 63.89
CA THR A 103 28.55 18.18 63.75
C THR A 103 28.08 19.34 64.64
N TYR A 104 26.77 19.49 64.84
CA TYR A 104 26.15 20.66 65.50
C TYR A 104 25.21 20.30 66.65
N GLY A 105 24.98 19.01 66.93
CA GLY A 105 24.06 18.53 67.96
C GLY A 105 24.68 18.37 69.36
N SER A 106 25.76 19.09 69.66
CA SER A 106 26.26 19.27 71.03
C SER A 106 25.81 20.62 71.60
#